data_AF-A0A7W0NP36-F1
#
_entry.id   AF-A0A7W0NP36-F1
#
_cell.length_a   1.000
_cell.length_b   1.000
_cell.length_c   1.000
_cell.angle_alpha   90.00
_cell.angle_beta   90.00
_cell.angle_gamma   90.00
#
_symmetry.space_group_name_H-M   'P 1'
#
loop_
_entity.id
_entity.type
_entity.pdbx_description
1 polymer ?
#
loop_
_entity_poly.entity_id
_entity_poly.type
_entity_poly.pdbx_seq_one_letter_code
_entity_poly.pdbx_strand_id
1 'polypeptide(L)' 'MSTIAAPLVLTNEDRTRLELMARSSSLPHRAVTQAKALLWAAQGVANEEIARR' A
#
# COMPACT_ATOMS: atom_id res chain seq x y z
N MET A 1 13.07 -16.33 -9.00
CA MET A 1 12.11 -16.92 -8.05
C MET A 1 11.34 -15.77 -7.43
N SER A 2 10.02 -15.70 -7.65
CA SER A 2 9.16 -14.71 -6.99
C SER A 2 8.85 -15.21 -5.58
N THR A 3 9.34 -14.54 -4.55
CA THR A 3 9.00 -14.84 -3.16
C THR A 3 7.67 -14.17 -2.84
N ILE A 4 6.64 -14.97 -2.58
CA ILE A 4 5.37 -14.46 -2.06
C ILE A 4 5.63 -13.98 -0.63
N ALA A 5 5.61 -12.66 -0.43
CA ALA A 5 5.72 -12.07 0.90
C ALA A 5 4.41 -12.30 1.67
N ALA A 6 4.52 -12.62 2.96
CA ALA A 6 3.36 -12.63 3.84
C ALA A 6 2.70 -11.24 3.86
N PRO A 7 1.37 -11.14 4.02
CA PRO A 7 0.69 -9.85 4.05
C PRO A 7 1.29 -8.91 5.10
N LEU A 8 1.43 -7.64 4.74
CA LEU A 8 1.93 -6.62 5.67
C LEU A 8 0.92 -6.44 6.82
N VAL A 9 1.35 -6.70 8.05
CA VAL A 9 0.53 -6.45 9.24
C VAL A 9 0.55 -4.95 9.53
N LEU A 10 -0.63 -4.33 9.48
CA LEU A 10 -0.82 -2.93 9.83
C LEU A 10 -1.65 -2.83 11.11
N THR A 11 -1.30 -1.87 11.97
CA THR A 11 -2.21 -1.43 13.03
C THR A 11 -3.43 -0.77 12.40
N ASN A 12 -4.54 -0.69 13.15
CA ASN A 12 -5.72 0.03 12.68
C ASN A 12 -5.41 1.50 12.41
N GLU A 13 -4.57 2.12 13.25
CA GLU A 13 -4.15 3.51 13.07
C GLU A 13 -3.34 3.71 11.79
N ASP A 14 -2.36 2.84 11.53
CA ASP A 14 -1.55 2.93 10.31
C ASP A 14 -2.39 2.68 9.05
N ARG A 15 -3.32 1.71 9.10
CA ARG A 15 -4.27 1.49 8.02
C ARG A 15 -5.10 2.74 7.74
N THR A 16 -5.69 3.36 8.76
CA THR A 16 -6.48 4.59 8.59
C THR A 16 -5.64 5.72 8.03
N ARG A 17 -4.41 5.93 8.51
CA ARG A 17 -3.52 6.96 7.95
C ARG A 17 -3.20 6.71 6.47
N LEU A 18 -2.90 5.47 6.10
CA LEU A 18 -2.62 5.11 4.71
C LEU A 18 -3.85 5.30 3.81
N GLU A 19 -5.05 4.97 4.28
CA GLU A 19 -6.31 5.22 3.56
C GLU A 19 -6.56 6.72 3.33
N LEU A 20 -6.28 7.56 4.34
CA LEU A 20 -6.35 9.01 4.23
C LEU A 20 -5.35 9.55 3.20
N MET A 21 -4.12 9.04 3.21
CA MET A 21 -3.08 9.43 2.25
C MET A 21 -3.44 8.99 0.83
N ALA A 22 -3.95 7.77 0.66
CA ALA A 22 -4.30 7.19 -0.65
C ALA A 22 -5.41 7.95 -1.38
N ARG A 23 -6.26 8.70 -0.66
CA ARG A 23 -7.34 9.54 -1.21
C ARG A 23 -7.01 11.03 -1.27
N SER A 24 -5.83 11.45 -0.82
CA SER A 24 -5.47 12.86 -0.76
C SER A 24 -5.23 13.45 -2.15
N SER A 25 -5.80 14.63 -2.41
CA SER A 25 -5.56 15.43 -3.60
C SER A 25 -4.43 16.45 -3.44
N SER A 26 -3.92 16.64 -2.22
CA SER A 26 -2.89 17.65 -1.89
C SER A 26 -1.51 17.05 -1.60
N LEU A 27 -1.42 15.73 -1.38
CA LEU A 27 -0.14 15.06 -1.16
C LEU A 27 0.62 14.85 -2.48
N PRO A 28 1.97 14.81 -2.44
CA PRO A 28 2.76 14.44 -3.61
C PRO A 28 2.31 13.09 -4.18
N HIS A 29 2.23 13.00 -5.51
CA HIS A 29 1.78 11.79 -6.22
C HIS A 29 2.48 10.51 -5.71
N ARG A 30 3.81 10.58 -5.49
CA ARG A 30 4.59 9.45 -4.97
C ARG A 30 4.11 8.97 -3.59
N ALA A 31 3.75 9.89 -2.69
CA ALA A 31 3.26 9.54 -1.36
C ALA A 31 1.90 8.84 -1.44
N VAL A 32 1.01 9.30 -2.33
CA VAL A 32 -0.28 8.67 -2.59
C VAL A 32 -0.09 7.27 -3.16
N THR A 33 0.80 7.10 -4.15
CA THR A 33 1.10 5.80 -4.76
C THR A 33 1.72 4.82 -3.77
N GLN A 34 2.64 5.28 -2.92
CA GLN A 34 3.21 4.45 -1.86
C GLN A 34 2.18 4.03 -0.82
N ALA A 35 1.27 4.93 -0.44
CA ALA A 35 0.20 4.58 0.50
C ALA A 35 -0.72 3.49 -0.08
N LYS A 36 -1.09 3.59 -1.36
CA LYS A 36 -1.86 2.55 -2.07
C LYS A 36 -1.11 1.22 -2.13
N ALA A 37 0.18 1.24 -2.46
CA ALA A 37 1.03 0.06 -2.50
C ALA A 37 1.07 -0.67 -1.15
N LEU A 38 1.23 0.06 -0.04
CA LEU A 38 1.24 -0.52 1.30
C LEU A 38 -0.11 -1.12 1.71
N LEU A 39 -1.22 -0.48 1.31
CA LEU A 39 -2.57 -1.05 1.53
C LEU A 39 -2.77 -2.35 0.74
N TRP A 40 -2.29 -2.44 -0.49
CA TRP A 40 -2.33 -3.68 -1.29
C TRP A 40 -1.43 -4.77 -0.70
N ALA A 41 -0.23 -4.41 -0.23
CA ALA A 41 0.64 -5.36 0.46
C ALA A 41 -0.01 -5.91 1.73
N ALA A 42 -0.76 -5.08 2.47
CA ALA A 42 -1.52 -5.52 3.64
C ALA A 42 -2.70 -6.45 3.31
N GLN A 43 -3.20 -6.40 2.07
CA GLN A 43 -4.20 -7.33 1.54
C GLN A 43 -3.56 -8.61 0.97
N GLY A 44 -2.23 -8.75 1.03
CA GLY A 44 -1.51 -9.91 0.50
C GLY A 44 -1.30 -9.87 -1.02
N VAL A 45 -1.48 -8.71 -1.66
CA VAL A 45 -1.15 -8.55 -3.08
C VAL A 45 0.36 -8.65 -3.27
N ALA A 46 0.80 -9.48 -4.22
CA ALA A 46 2.22 -9.67 -4.51
C ALA A 46 2.88 -8.39 -5.03
N ASN A 47 4.15 -8.17 -4.69
CA ASN A 47 4.91 -6.98 -5.10
C ASN A 47 4.96 -6.78 -6.63
N GLU A 48 5.03 -7.87 -7.40
CA GLU A 48 5.01 -7.82 -8.86
C GLU A 48 3.65 -7.36 -9.42
N GLU A 49 2.57 -7.65 -8.71
CA GLU A 49 1.23 -7.18 -9.07
C GLU A 49 1.05 -5.72 -8.65
N ILE A 50 1.57 -5.33 -7.49
CA ILE A 50 1.61 -3.93 -7.03
C ILE A 50 2.38 -3.06 -8.04
N ALA A 51 3.53 -3.55 -8.55
CA ALA A 51 4.35 -2.82 -9.51
C ALA A 51 3.70 -2.62 -10.89
N ARG A 52 2.66 -3.39 -11.21
CA ARG A 52 1.90 -3.28 -12.46
C ARG A 52 0.73 -2.29 -12.40
N ARG A 53 0.42 -1.76 -11.22
CA ARG A 53 -0.70 -0.82 -10.97
C ARG A 53 -0.20 0.61 -10.81
#